data_AF-A0A7Y9IDC6-F1
#
_entry.id   AF-A0A7Y9IDC6-F1
#
_cell.length_a   1.000
_cell.length_b   1.000
_cell.length_c   1.000
_cell.angle_alpha   90.00
_cell.angle_beta   90.00
_cell.angle_gamma   90.00
#
_symmetry.space_group_name_H-M   'P 1'
#
loop_
_entity.id
_entity.type
_entity.pdbx_description
1 polymer ?
#
loop_
_entity_poly.entity_id
_entity_poly.type
_entity_poly.pdbx_seq_one_letter_code
_entity_poly.pdbx_strand_id
1 'polypeptide(L)'
;MGTLKVLPAERAALVRGLFELAAWVCDHPELPLPAVSARVPSGYHAHDVVDAVAGSTGMEPFTECDRRKYAVEAGFGPVRLSCIAYGPRVLRESRVQPGAPRGGKSTALLGHVAAGRAVDPASFGLGVSS
;
A
#
# COMPACT_ATOMS: atom_id res chain seq x y z
N MET A 1 -19.95 27.76 -5.87
CA MET A 1 -18.51 27.57 -5.56
C MET A 1 -18.40 26.96 -4.18
N GLY A 2 -17.93 25.71 -4.08
CA GLY A 2 -17.83 25.01 -2.79
C GLY A 2 -16.73 25.63 -1.93
N THR A 3 -17.07 26.06 -0.73
CA THR A 3 -16.12 26.47 0.31
C THR A 3 -15.13 25.32 0.54
N LEU A 4 -13.87 25.53 0.16
CA LEU A 4 -12.75 24.72 0.64
C LEU A 4 -12.78 24.82 2.17
N LYS A 5 -13.35 23.80 2.83
CA LYS A 5 -13.18 23.61 4.27
C LYS A 5 -11.69 23.74 4.56
N VAL A 6 -11.33 24.57 5.54
CA VAL A 6 -9.94 24.69 6.01
C VAL A 6 -9.49 23.29 6.41
N LEU A 7 -8.58 22.72 5.61
CA LEU A 7 -8.03 21.41 5.89
C LEU A 7 -7.03 21.55 7.05
N PRO A 8 -6.91 20.52 7.92
CA PRO A 8 -5.80 20.46 8.86
C PRO A 8 -4.46 20.63 8.13
N ALA A 9 -3.50 21.32 8.76
CA ALA A 9 -2.25 21.73 8.13
C ALA A 9 -1.50 20.58 7.44
N GLU A 10 -1.45 19.40 8.07
CA GLU A 10 -0.83 18.20 7.51
C GLU A 10 -1.50 17.76 6.20
N ARG A 11 -2.83 17.74 6.16
CA ARG A 11 -3.59 17.39 4.96
C ARG A 11 -3.40 18.43 3.86
N ALA A 12 -3.35 19.72 4.21
CA ALA A 12 -3.07 20.78 3.27
C ALA A 12 -1.65 20.65 2.66
N ALA A 13 -0.65 20.33 3.49
CA ALA A 13 0.72 20.11 3.05
C ALA A 13 0.84 18.90 2.11
N LEU A 14 0.17 17.79 2.42
CA LEU A 14 0.13 16.62 1.53
C LEU A 14 -0.48 16.96 0.17
N VAL A 15 -1.64 17.60 0.17
CA VAL A 15 -2.32 18.02 -1.08
C VAL A 15 -1.43 18.95 -1.89
N ARG A 16 -0.77 19.92 -1.25
CA ARG A 16 0.17 20.82 -1.90
C ARG A 16 1.32 20.06 -2.56
N GLY A 17 1.96 19.13 -1.86
CA GLY A 17 3.07 18.35 -2.41
C GLY A 17 2.65 17.50 -3.62
N LEU A 18 1.42 16.97 -3.64
CA LEU A 18 0.88 16.26 -4.79
C LEU A 18 0.70 17.17 -6.01
N PHE A 19 0.22 18.40 -5.80
CA PHE A 19 0.12 19.38 -6.89
C PHE A 19 1.48 19.84 -7.40
N GLU A 20 2.47 20.00 -6.52
CA GLU A 20 3.84 20.33 -6.92
C GLU A 20 4.47 19.21 -7.75
N LEU A 21 4.26 17.93 -7.38
CA LEU A 21 4.69 16.80 -8.18
C LEU A 21 3.99 16.76 -9.55
N ALA A 22 2.68 17.02 -9.59
CA ALA A 22 1.93 17.08 -10.84
C ALA A 22 2.45 18.19 -11.76
N ALA A 23 2.74 19.38 -11.22
CA ALA A 23 3.34 20.48 -11.96
C ALA A 23 4.70 20.07 -12.54
N TRP A 24 5.57 19.44 -11.74
CA TRP A 24 6.86 18.95 -12.21
C TRP A 24 6.74 17.96 -13.37
N VAL A 25 5.78 17.04 -13.33
CA VAL A 25 5.51 16.11 -14.45
C VAL A 25 5.05 16.84 -15.71
N CYS A 26 4.22 17.88 -15.57
CA CYS A 26 3.81 18.71 -16.71
C CYS A 26 4.97 19.49 -17.34
N ASP A 27 5.91 19.96 -16.51
CA ASP A 27 7.05 20.76 -16.96
C ASP A 27 8.15 19.92 -17.64
N HIS A 28 8.16 18.59 -17.46
CA HIS A 28 9.20 17.68 -17.98
C HIS A 28 8.61 16.52 -18.81
N PRO A 29 7.90 16.79 -19.94
CA PRO A 29 7.26 15.76 -20.76
C PRO A 29 8.25 14.80 -21.44
N GLU A 30 9.52 15.16 -21.52
CA GLU A 30 10.61 14.32 -22.05
C GLU A 30 11.01 13.18 -21.11
N LEU A 31 10.62 13.23 -19.84
CA LEU A 31 10.92 12.21 -18.85
C LEU A 31 9.81 11.15 -18.77
N PRO A 32 10.13 9.90 -18.41
CA PRO A 32 9.12 8.89 -18.14
C PRO A 32 8.19 9.30 -17.01
N LEU A 33 6.91 8.93 -17.12
CA LEU A 33 5.92 9.18 -16.07
C LEU A 33 6.29 8.46 -14.77
N PRO A 34 6.28 9.14 -13.61
CA PRO A 34 6.56 8.51 -12.34
C PRO A 34 5.43 7.57 -11.93
N ALA A 35 5.78 6.40 -11.41
CA ALA A 35 4.85 5.55 -10.68
C ALA A 35 4.67 6.10 -9.26
N VAL A 36 3.44 6.43 -8.87
CA VAL A 36 3.15 6.99 -7.54
C VAL A 36 2.44 5.95 -6.69
N SER A 37 3.00 5.67 -5.51
CA SER A 37 2.40 4.74 -4.54
C SER A 37 2.24 5.44 -3.19
N ALA A 38 1.00 5.57 -2.75
CA ALA A 38 0.61 6.09 -1.46
C ALA A 38 0.24 4.93 -0.52
N ARG A 39 0.67 5.04 0.74
CA ARG A 39 0.34 4.09 1.79
C ARG A 39 -0.41 4.80 2.90
N VAL A 40 -1.62 4.35 3.20
CA VAL A 40 -2.30 4.71 4.44
C VAL A 40 -1.62 3.91 5.57
N PRO A 41 -1.08 4.58 6.59
CA PRO A 41 -0.50 3.88 7.71
C PRO A 41 -1.60 3.20 8.51
N SER A 42 -1.52 1.87 8.60
CA SER A 42 -2.35 1.03 9.46
C SER A 42 -1.44 0.24 10.39
N GLY A 43 -1.73 0.28 11.68
CA GLY A 43 -0.97 -0.44 12.69
C GLY A 43 -1.20 -1.95 12.64
N TYR A 44 -0.54 -2.67 13.55
CA TYR A 44 -0.90 -4.06 13.82
C TYR A 44 -2.35 -4.16 14.29
N HIS A 45 -3.08 -5.18 13.83
CA HIS A 45 -4.49 -5.41 14.17
C HIS A 45 -5.46 -4.29 13.77
N ALA A 46 -5.06 -3.34 12.91
CA ALA A 46 -5.89 -2.24 12.44
C ALA A 46 -6.82 -2.63 11.26
N HIS A 47 -7.56 -3.73 11.41
CA HIS A 47 -8.48 -4.22 10.36
C HIS A 47 -9.60 -3.20 10.09
N ASP A 48 -10.08 -2.52 11.13
CA ASP A 48 -11.06 -1.43 11.07
C ASP A 48 -10.60 -0.26 10.18
N VAL A 49 -9.30 0.08 10.21
CA VAL A 49 -8.73 1.11 9.34
C VAL A 49 -8.72 0.64 7.88
N VAL A 50 -8.40 -0.63 7.64
CA VAL A 50 -8.45 -1.22 6.29
C VAL A 50 -9.88 -1.21 5.77
N ASP A 51 -10.86 -1.60 6.58
CA ASP A 51 -12.28 -1.60 6.24
C ASP A 51 -12.81 -0.18 5.97
N ALA A 52 -12.40 0.80 6.77
CA ALA A 52 -12.77 2.20 6.56
C ALA A 52 -12.21 2.74 5.23
N VAL A 53 -10.95 2.42 4.90
CA VAL A 53 -10.36 2.80 3.60
C VAL A 53 -11.08 2.10 2.47
N ALA A 54 -11.35 0.79 2.59
CA ALA A 54 -12.09 -0.01 1.62
C ALA A 54 -13.48 0.57 1.34
N GLY A 55 -14.26 0.88 2.38
CA GLY A 55 -15.56 1.53 2.25
C GLY A 55 -15.48 2.90 1.59
N SER A 56 -14.40 3.67 1.84
CA SER A 56 -14.22 4.99 1.22
C SER A 56 -13.82 4.93 -0.27
N THR A 57 -13.14 3.86 -0.69
CA THR A 57 -12.70 3.66 -2.08
C THR A 57 -13.66 2.80 -2.90
N GLY A 58 -14.64 2.16 -2.25
CA GLY A 58 -15.54 1.20 -2.88
C GLY A 58 -14.84 -0.10 -3.30
N MET A 59 -13.69 -0.40 -2.70
CA MET A 59 -12.91 -1.61 -3.00
C MET A 59 -13.15 -2.66 -1.94
N GLU A 60 -13.10 -3.93 -2.33
CA GLU A 60 -13.19 -5.04 -1.39
C GLU A 60 -11.82 -5.33 -0.77
N PRO A 61 -11.71 -5.44 0.57
CA PRO A 61 -10.47 -5.83 1.22
C PRO A 61 -10.18 -7.31 0.96
N PHE A 62 -8.90 -7.67 0.94
CA PHE A 62 -8.43 -9.02 0.71
C PHE A 62 -7.42 -9.46 1.76
N THR A 63 -7.27 -10.77 1.86
CA THR A 63 -6.35 -11.40 2.80
C THR A 63 -5.26 -12.14 2.04
N GLU A 64 -4.00 -11.90 2.41
CA GLU A 64 -2.82 -12.50 1.80
C GLU A 64 -1.90 -13.13 2.87
N CYS A 65 -0.93 -13.94 2.43
CA CYS A 65 0.10 -14.57 3.27
C CYS A 65 -0.46 -15.36 4.47
N ASP A 66 -1.17 -16.47 4.22
CA ASP A 66 -1.71 -17.36 5.25
C ASP A 66 -2.54 -16.62 6.32
N ARG A 67 -3.36 -15.65 5.89
CA ARG A 67 -4.21 -14.83 6.77
C ARG A 67 -3.47 -13.87 7.70
N ARG A 68 -2.24 -13.48 7.35
CA ARG A 68 -1.44 -12.54 8.15
C ARG A 68 -1.46 -11.11 7.63
N LYS A 69 -1.82 -10.90 6.37
CA LYS A 69 -1.91 -9.57 5.76
C LYS A 69 -3.37 -9.33 5.39
N TYR A 70 -3.98 -8.33 5.99
CA TYR A 70 -5.32 -7.85 5.63
C TYR A 70 -5.15 -6.49 4.96
N ALA A 71 -5.57 -6.36 3.71
CA ALA A 71 -5.22 -5.21 2.90
C ALA A 71 -6.35 -4.76 1.98
N VAL A 72 -6.29 -3.50 1.60
CA VAL A 72 -7.04 -2.98 0.45
C VAL A 72 -6.08 -2.19 -0.43
N GLU A 73 -6.26 -2.34 -1.74
CA GLU A 73 -5.54 -1.57 -2.75
C GLU A 73 -6.57 -0.89 -3.66
N ALA A 74 -6.34 0.39 -3.96
CA ALA A 74 -7.15 1.17 -4.88
C ALA A 74 -6.25 1.86 -5.92
N GLY A 75 -6.71 1.89 -7.17
CA GLY A 75 -6.03 2.60 -8.26
C GLY A 75 -6.74 3.89 -8.60
N PHE A 76 -5.97 4.95 -8.84
CA PHE A 76 -6.41 6.23 -9.37
C PHE A 76 -5.55 6.55 -10.60
N GLY A 77 -5.88 5.91 -11.74
CA GLY A 77 -4.99 5.89 -12.90
C GLY A 77 -3.63 5.29 -12.55
N PRO A 78 -2.49 5.98 -12.78
CA PRO A 78 -1.16 5.49 -12.45
C PRO A 78 -0.82 5.56 -10.96
N VAL A 79 -1.69 6.15 -10.13
CA VAL A 79 -1.46 6.29 -8.68
C VAL A 79 -2.08 5.11 -7.95
N ARG A 80 -1.29 4.41 -7.13
CA ARG A 80 -1.77 3.33 -6.26
C ARG A 80 -1.92 3.82 -4.83
N LEU A 81 -3.04 3.50 -4.20
CA LEU A 81 -3.25 3.62 -2.76
C LEU A 81 -3.28 2.23 -2.13
N SER A 82 -2.59 2.04 -1.01
CA SER A 82 -2.63 0.80 -0.24
C SER A 82 -2.84 1.07 1.24
N CYS A 83 -3.60 0.21 1.91
CA CYS A 83 -3.74 0.16 3.37
C CYS A 83 -3.57 -1.30 3.80
N ILE A 84 -2.74 -1.58 4.79
CA ILE A 84 -2.30 -2.95 5.12
C ILE A 84 -2.20 -3.13 6.64
N ALA A 85 -3.11 -3.88 7.23
CA ALA A 85 -3.00 -4.37 8.60
C ALA A 85 -2.34 -5.75 8.63
N TYR A 86 -1.56 -6.01 9.68
CA TYR A 86 -0.99 -7.31 9.93
C TYR A 86 -1.69 -7.98 11.12
N GLY A 87 -2.06 -9.24 10.94
CA GLY A 87 -2.58 -10.10 12.00
C GLY A 87 -1.47 -10.52 12.98
N PRO A 88 -1.83 -11.19 14.09
CA PRO A 88 -0.85 -11.67 15.05
C PRO A 88 0.13 -12.60 14.33
N ARG A 89 1.43 -12.38 14.55
CA ARG A 89 2.45 -13.29 14.06
C ARG A 89 2.22 -14.61 14.80
N VAL A 90 1.57 -15.57 14.15
CA VAL A 90 1.61 -16.95 14.64
C VAL A 90 3.07 -17.34 14.49
N LEU A 91 3.84 -17.22 15.57
CA LEU A 91 5.08 -17.97 15.70
C LEU A 91 4.62 -19.40 15.48
N ARG A 92 4.95 -19.97 14.32
CA ARG A 92 4.92 -21.42 14.21
C ARG A 92 5.78 -21.84 15.39
N GLU A 93 5.18 -22.53 16.35
CA GLU A 93 5.96 -23.34 17.28
C GLU A 93 6.81 -24.20 16.37
N SER A 94 8.09 -23.84 16.27
CA SER A 94 9.08 -24.69 15.67
C SER A 94 8.95 -25.98 16.46
N ARG A 95 8.33 -26.99 15.86
CA ARG A 95 8.41 -28.35 16.36
C ARG A 95 9.91 -28.63 16.36
N VAL A 96 10.53 -28.44 17.51
CA VAL A 96 11.93 -28.77 17.73
C VAL A 96 11.98 -30.26 17.50
N GLN A 97 12.43 -30.68 16.31
CA GLN A 97 12.94 -32.03 16.15
C GLN A 97 14.13 -32.14 17.11
N PRO A 98 14.09 -33.02 18.12
CA PRO A 98 15.23 -33.21 18.99
C PRO A 98 16.32 -33.92 18.18
N GLY A 99 17.32 -33.16 17.73
CA GLY A 99 18.55 -33.74 17.19
C GLY A 99 19.08 -33.06 15.94
N ALA A 100 19.73 -31.90 16.09
CA ALA A 100 20.82 -31.52 15.20
C ALA A 100 21.76 -30.51 15.90
N PRO A 101 23.09 -30.66 15.77
CA PRO A 101 24.07 -29.93 16.57
C PRO A 101 24.20 -28.47 16.14
N ARG A 102 24.46 -27.60 17.14
CA ARG A 102 24.74 -26.17 16.98
C ARG A 102 26.09 -25.96 16.27
N GLY A 103 26.05 -25.40 15.06
CA GLY A 103 27.18 -24.77 14.39
C GLY A 103 26.80 -23.35 14.00
N GLY A 104 27.41 -22.35 14.64
CA GLY A 104 27.06 -20.95 14.45
C GLY A 104 27.51 -20.34 13.12
N LYS A 105 26.88 -19.22 12.75
CA LYS A 105 27.52 -17.92 12.50
C LYS A 105 26.44 -16.86 12.30
N SER A 106 26.62 -15.75 13.00
CA SER A 106 25.84 -14.52 12.90
C SER A 106 26.36 -13.70 11.72
N THR A 107 25.49 -13.28 10.79
CA THR A 107 25.73 -12.11 9.93
C THR A 107 24.48 -11.61 9.18
N ALA A 108 24.30 -10.29 9.27
CA ALA A 108 23.74 -9.36 8.28
C ALA A 108 22.22 -9.29 7.99
N LEU A 109 21.64 -8.18 8.48
CA LEU A 109 20.78 -7.24 7.76
C LEU A 109 20.85 -7.33 6.23
N LEU A 110 19.70 -7.43 5.56
CA LEU A 110 19.41 -6.67 4.34
C LEU A 110 17.89 -6.73 4.03
N GLY A 111 17.32 -5.54 3.82
CA GLY A 111 15.91 -5.35 3.52
C GLY A 111 15.55 -5.89 2.14
N HIS A 112 14.51 -6.72 2.08
CA HIS A 112 13.85 -7.08 0.85
C HIS A 112 12.66 -6.16 0.64
N VAL A 113 12.87 -5.11 -0.16
CA VAL A 113 11.79 -4.45 -0.90
C VAL A 113 11.29 -5.48 -1.91
N ALA A 114 10.11 -6.04 -1.66
CA ALA A 114 9.46 -6.92 -2.62
C ALA A 114 9.13 -6.12 -3.88
N ALA A 115 9.68 -6.56 -5.01
CA ALA A 115 9.40 -6.02 -6.33
C ALA A 115 7.88 -5.99 -6.55
N GLY A 116 7.35 -4.80 -6.80
CA GLY A 116 5.95 -4.59 -7.14
C GLY A 116 5.62 -5.40 -8.38
N ARG A 117 4.63 -6.28 -8.27
CA ARG A 117 4.01 -6.94 -9.41
C ARG A 117 3.42 -5.84 -10.30
N ALA A 118 3.92 -5.74 -11.54
CA ALA A 118 3.32 -4.88 -12.54
C ALA A 118 1.84 -5.29 -12.67
N VAL A 119 0.95 -4.36 -12.34
CA VAL A 119 -0.49 -4.54 -12.53
C VAL A 119 -0.78 -4.02 -13.94
N ASP A 120 -1.36 -4.89 -14.75
CA ASP A 120 -1.77 -4.60 -16.11
C ASP A 120 -2.88 -3.53 -16.10
N PRO A 121 -2.67 -2.35 -16.73
CA PRO A 121 -3.69 -1.31 -16.82
C PRO A 121 -4.97 -1.76 -17.55
N ALA A 122 -4.94 -2.86 -18.32
CA ALA A 122 -6.11 -3.42 -18.99
C ALA A 122 -7.09 -4.14 -18.04
N SER A 123 -6.71 -4.37 -16.78
CA SER A 123 -7.57 -5.09 -15.81
C SER A 123 -8.72 -4.25 -15.25
N PHE A 124 -8.75 -2.94 -15.51
CA PHE A 124 -9.78 -2.03 -15.02
C PHE A 124 -10.71 -1.61 -16.15
N GLY A 125 -11.48 -2.59 -16.65
CA GLY A 125 -12.61 -2.34 -17.52
C GLY A 125 -13.69 -1.55 -16.78
N LEU A 126 -13.69 -0.23 -16.92
CA LEU A 126 -14.90 0.56 -16.72
C LEU A 126 -15.86 0.20 -17.85
N GLY A 127 -16.82 -0.67 -17.55
CA GLY A 127 -17.99 -0.88 -18.40
C GLY A 127 -18.80 0.41 -18.48
N VAL A 128 -18.55 1.21 -19.49
CA VAL A 128 -19.48 2.26 -19.94
C VAL A 128 -20.56 1.56 -20.76
N SER A 129 -21.73 1.39 -20.17
CA SER A 129 -22.94 1.06 -20.92
C SER A 129 -23.29 2.23 -21.83
N SER A 130 -23.33 1.96 -23.14
CA SER A 130 -23.88 2.83 -24.17
C SER A 130 -25.39 3.05 -24.02
#